data_AF-A0AAJ2BF51-F1
#
_entry.id   AF-A0AAJ2BF51-F1
#
_cell.length_a   1.000
_cell.length_b   1.000
_cell.length_c   1.000
_cell.angle_alpha   90.00
_cell.angle_beta   90.00
_cell.angle_gamma   90.00
#
_symmetry.space_group_name_H-M   'P 1'
#
loop_
_entity.id
_entity.type
_entity.pdbx_description
1 polymer ?
#
loop_
_entity_poly.entity_id
_entity_poly.type
_entity_poly.pdbx_seq_one_letter_code
_entity_poly.pdbx_strand_id
1 'polypeptide(L)'
;MAMSLVDRALRADEFGEDRTAPAQDEEFVISHADNVQATGFVEHLKLPHYVDFQAELGLVRKMRADFEAAQRSDESWLNDAAE
;
A
#
# COMPACT_ATOMS: atom_id res chain seq x y z
N MET A 1 15.58 -23.99 -14.70
CA MET A 1 15.71 -22.67 -15.35
C MET A 1 15.30 -21.55 -14.41
N ALA A 2 14.06 -21.48 -13.90
CA ALA A 2 13.65 -20.40 -12.99
C ALA A 2 14.53 -20.30 -11.72
N MET A 3 14.68 -21.41 -10.97
CA MET A 3 15.51 -21.43 -9.75
C MET A 3 16.96 -21.02 -9.99
N SER A 4 17.58 -21.48 -11.09
CA SER A 4 18.97 -21.13 -11.41
C SER A 4 19.15 -19.67 -11.83
N LEU A 5 18.13 -19.05 -12.43
CA LEU A 5 18.16 -17.63 -12.78
C LEU A 5 18.00 -16.76 -11.54
N VAL A 6 17.09 -17.13 -10.64
CA VAL A 6 16.89 -16.43 -9.36
C VAL A 6 18.12 -16.59 -8.46
N ASP A 7 18.71 -17.78 -8.36
CA ASP A 7 19.97 -18.03 -7.65
C ASP A 7 21.08 -17.08 -8.11
N ARG A 8 21.28 -16.93 -9.42
CA ARG A 8 22.27 -15.98 -9.96
C ARG A 8 21.91 -14.52 -9.66
N ALA A 9 20.64 -14.16 -9.73
CA ALA A 9 20.20 -12.79 -9.49
C ALA A 9 20.38 -12.36 -8.02
N LEU A 10 20.14 -13.28 -7.08
CA LEU A 10 20.32 -13.03 -5.64
C LEU A 10 21.78 -12.88 -5.20
N ARG A 11 22.73 -13.28 -6.05
CA ARG A 11 24.17 -13.14 -5.81
C ARG A 11 24.76 -11.82 -6.31
N ALA A 12 23.92 -10.82 -6.61
CA ALA A 12 24.35 -9.51 -7.12
C ALA A 12 25.49 -8.89 -6.28
N ASP A 13 25.36 -8.92 -4.95
CA ASP A 13 26.37 -8.37 -4.02
C ASP A 13 27.71 -9.12 -4.10
N GLU A 14 27.71 -10.44 -4.33
CA GLU A 14 28.93 -11.24 -4.49
C GLU A 14 29.73 -10.85 -5.75
N PHE A 15 29.04 -10.33 -6.77
CA PHE A 15 29.63 -9.91 -8.03
C PHE A 15 29.79 -8.38 -8.13
N GLY A 16 29.46 -7.63 -7.08
CA GLY A 16 29.52 -6.16 -7.08
C GLY A 16 28.55 -5.51 -8.06
N GLU A 17 27.41 -6.15 -8.29
CA GLU A 17 26.36 -5.66 -9.19
C GLU A 17 25.39 -4.74 -8.47
N ASP A 18 24.96 -3.68 -9.14
CA ASP A 18 23.85 -2.86 -8.65
C ASP A 18 22.53 -3.64 -8.71
N ARG A 19 21.72 -3.51 -7.65
CA ARG A 19 20.35 -4.05 -7.61
C ARG A 19 19.43 -3.13 -8.42
N THR A 20 19.13 -3.52 -9.65
CA THR A 20 18.33 -2.73 -10.60
C THR A 20 16.96 -3.36 -10.88
N ALA A 21 16.76 -4.62 -10.49
CA ALA A 21 15.52 -5.35 -10.70
C ALA A 21 15.08 -6.12 -9.44
N PRO A 22 13.77 -6.36 -9.25
CA PRO A 22 13.25 -7.06 -8.07
C PRO A 22 13.81 -8.47 -7.88
N ALA A 23 14.23 -9.15 -8.96
CA ALA A 23 14.82 -10.48 -8.86
C ALA A 23 16.19 -10.51 -8.14
N GLN A 24 16.85 -9.35 -8.01
CA GLN A 24 18.11 -9.19 -7.28
C GLN A 24 17.89 -8.75 -5.82
N ASP A 25 16.65 -8.45 -5.43
CA ASP A 25 16.30 -8.08 -4.06
C ASP A 25 15.89 -9.34 -3.28
N GLU A 26 16.79 -9.77 -2.40
CA GLU A 26 16.60 -10.97 -1.59
C GLU A 26 15.37 -10.91 -0.69
N GLU A 27 15.13 -9.76 -0.04
CA GLU A 27 13.97 -9.62 0.85
C GLU A 27 12.68 -9.73 0.04
N PHE A 28 12.61 -9.02 -1.10
CA PHE A 28 11.43 -9.07 -1.97
C PHE A 28 11.16 -10.47 -2.50
N VAL A 29 12.19 -11.17 -3.00
CA VAL A 29 12.02 -12.51 -3.59
C VAL A 29 11.64 -13.53 -2.52
N ILE A 30 12.38 -13.60 -1.42
CA ILE A 30 12.19 -14.66 -0.41
C ILE A 30 10.87 -14.48 0.35
N SER A 31 10.46 -13.24 0.64
CA SER A 31 9.19 -12.97 1.35
C SER A 31 7.93 -13.29 0.54
N HIS A 32 8.02 -13.43 -0.79
CA HIS A 32 6.86 -13.65 -1.68
C HIS A 32 6.91 -14.94 -2.51
N ALA A 33 7.96 -15.76 -2.38
CA ALA A 33 8.14 -16.96 -3.21
C ALA A 33 7.26 -18.15 -2.79
N ASP A 34 6.93 -18.28 -1.50
CA ASP A 34 6.11 -19.39 -1.00
C ASP A 34 4.62 -19.16 -1.29
N ASN A 35 4.09 -19.94 -2.23
CA ASN A 35 2.69 -19.83 -2.63
C ASN A 35 1.71 -20.31 -1.55
N VAL A 36 2.12 -21.17 -0.61
CA VAL A 36 1.25 -21.59 0.50
C VAL A 36 0.98 -20.39 1.40
N GLN A 37 2.03 -19.64 1.73
CA GLN A 37 1.92 -18.41 2.51
C GLN A 37 1.19 -17.31 1.73
N ALA A 38 1.60 -17.04 0.49
CA ALA A 38 1.03 -15.97 -0.33
C ALA A 38 -0.46 -16.21 -0.65
N THR A 39 -0.83 -17.44 -1.00
CA THR A 39 -2.24 -17.78 -1.27
C THR A 39 -3.06 -17.71 0.00
N GLY A 40 -2.52 -18.19 1.14
CA GLY A 40 -3.18 -18.05 2.43
C GLY A 40 -3.48 -16.60 2.80
N PHE A 41 -2.54 -15.69 2.52
CA PHE A 41 -2.74 -14.25 2.71
C PHE A 41 -3.84 -13.70 1.79
N VAL A 42 -3.78 -13.96 0.49
CA VAL A 42 -4.82 -13.46 -0.44
C VAL A 42 -6.21 -14.01 -0.08
N GLU A 43 -6.29 -15.29 0.29
CA GLU A 43 -7.54 -15.93 0.69
C GLU A 43 -8.09 -15.40 2.01
N HIS A 44 -7.25 -14.90 2.92
CA HIS A 44 -7.74 -14.34 4.18
C HIS A 44 -8.67 -13.16 3.92
N LEU A 45 -8.54 -12.43 2.81
CA LEU A 45 -9.37 -11.26 2.47
C LEU A 45 -10.87 -11.60 2.36
N LYS A 46 -11.20 -12.87 2.14
CA LYS A 46 -12.59 -13.37 2.12
C LYS A 46 -13.21 -13.48 3.51
N LEU A 47 -12.39 -13.51 4.55
CA LEU A 47 -12.87 -13.53 5.93
C LEU A 47 -13.54 -12.19 6.28
N PRO A 48 -14.35 -12.13 7.35
CA PRO A 48 -15.01 -10.89 7.73
C PRO A 48 -14.03 -9.82 8.22
N HIS A 49 -13.94 -8.68 7.53
CA HIS A 49 -13.15 -7.49 7.91
C HIS A 49 -14.04 -6.29 8.27
N TYR A 50 -15.28 -6.54 8.73
CA TYR A 50 -16.24 -5.45 8.93
C TYR A 50 -15.81 -4.47 10.03
N VAL A 51 -15.05 -4.90 11.04
CA VAL A 51 -14.58 -3.99 12.10
C VAL A 51 -13.58 -2.98 11.54
N ASP A 52 -12.53 -3.45 10.87
CA ASP A 52 -11.52 -2.59 10.26
C ASP A 52 -12.14 -1.70 9.17
N PHE A 53 -13.01 -2.27 8.34
CA PHE A 53 -13.71 -1.51 7.31
C PHE A 53 -14.59 -0.40 7.89
N GLN A 54 -15.28 -0.64 9.01
CA GLN A 54 -16.08 0.40 9.66
C GLN A 54 -15.20 1.49 10.29
N ALA A 55 -14.03 1.15 10.83
CA ALA A 55 -13.08 2.13 11.34
C ALA A 55 -12.58 3.06 10.22
N GLU A 56 -12.15 2.49 9.09
CA GLU A 56 -11.71 3.26 7.92
C GLU A 56 -12.84 4.11 7.31
N LEU A 57 -14.06 3.56 7.22
CA LEU A 57 -15.23 4.32 6.75
C LEU A 57 -15.56 5.50 7.67
N GLY A 58 -15.39 5.31 8.99
CA GLY A 58 -15.51 6.38 9.98
C GLY A 58 -14.50 7.51 9.72
N LEU A 59 -13.23 7.16 9.48
CA LEU A 59 -12.17 8.11 9.15
C LEU A 59 -12.49 8.91 7.88
N VAL A 60 -12.85 8.23 6.79
CA VAL A 60 -13.19 8.88 5.51
C VAL A 60 -14.38 9.83 5.66
N ARG A 61 -15.41 9.45 6.42
CA ARG A 61 -16.58 10.32 6.68
C ARG A 61 -16.19 11.57 7.45
N LYS A 62 -15.31 11.44 8.45
CA LYS A 62 -14.79 12.59 9.20
C LYS A 62 -14.02 13.54 8.30
N MET A 63 -13.09 13.02 7.49
CA MET A 63 -12.31 13.85 6.56
C MET A 63 -13.20 14.63 5.59
N ARG A 64 -14.29 14.02 5.10
CA ARG A 64 -15.27 14.70 4.24
C ARG A 64 -16.01 15.81 4.98
N ALA A 65 -16.48 15.55 6.19
CA ALA A 65 -17.17 16.55 7.00
C ALA A 65 -16.27 17.75 7.31
N ASP A 66 -15.00 17.50 7.65
CA ASP A 66 -14.00 18.54 7.92
C ASP A 66 -13.73 19.39 6.67
N PHE A 67 -13.59 18.76 5.51
CA PHE A 67 -13.41 19.45 4.23
C PHE A 67 -14.61 20.34 3.86
N GLU A 68 -15.82 19.81 3.96
CA GLU A 68 -17.04 20.58 3.68
C GLU A 68 -17.21 21.75 4.66
N ALA A 69 -16.82 21.59 5.93
CA ALA A 69 -16.85 22.67 6.90
C ALA A 69 -15.87 23.80 6.55
N ALA A 70 -14.66 23.46 6.11
CA ALA A 70 -13.68 24.43 5.64
C ALA A 70 -14.14 25.17 4.37
N GLN A 71 -14.75 24.47 3.41
CA GLN A 71 -15.31 25.10 2.21
C GLN A 71 -16.41 26.11 2.56
N ARG A 72 -17.32 25.74 3.47
CA ARG A 72 -18.38 26.66 3.92
C ARG A 72 -17.82 27.88 4.64
N SER A 73 -16.74 27.75 5.42
CA SER A 73 -16.11 28.90 6.06
C SER A 73 -15.42 29.83 5.06
N ASP A 74 -14.76 29.27 4.04
CA ASP A 74 -14.09 30.05 3.00
C ASP A 74 -15.11 30.80 2.12
N GLU A 75 -16.21 30.16 1.74
CA GLU A 75 -17.33 30.79 1.02
C GLU A 75 -17.96 31.92 1.84
N SER A 76 -18.18 31.71 3.15
CA SER A 76 -18.69 32.75 4.05
C SER A 76 -17.74 33.93 4.12
N TRP A 77 -16.44 33.68 4.29
CA TRP A 77 -15.43 34.73 4.37
C TRP A 77 -15.30 35.54 3.08
N LEU A 78 -15.36 34.87 1.91
CA LEU A 78 -15.35 35.52 0.61
C LEU A 78 -16.57 36.43 0.39
N ASN A 79 -17.76 35.98 0.82
CA ASN A 79 -18.98 36.79 0.72
C ASN A 79 -18.88 38.02 1.63
N ASP A 80 -18.42 37.86 2.88
CA ASP A 80 -18.26 38.96 3.83
C ASP A 80 -17.19 39.97 3.40
N ALA A 81 -16.15 39.54 2.67
CA ALA A 81 -15.09 40.42 2.16
C ALA A 81 -15.47 41.14 0.85
N ALA A 82 -16.55 40.72 0.18
CA ALA A 82 -17.03 41.32 -1.06
C ALA A 82 -18.10 42.42 -0.84
N GLU A 83 -18.64 42.54 0.38
CA GLU A 83 -19.50 43.64 0.84
C GLU A 83 -18.67 44.83 1.38
#